data_AF-A0A182HBM7-F1
#
_entry.id   AF-A0A182HBM7-F1
#
_cell.length_a   1.000
_cell.length_b   1.000
_cell.length_c   1.000
_cell.angle_alpha   90.00
_cell.angle_beta   90.00
_cell.angle_gamma   90.00
#
_symmetry.space_group_name_H-M   'P 1'
#
loop_
_entity.id
_entity.type
_entity.pdbx_description
1 polymer ?
#
loop_
_entity_poly.entity_id
_entity_poly.type
_entity_poly.pdbx_seq_one_letter_code
_entity_poly.pdbx_strand_id
1 'polypeptide(L)'
;MYEVQVLKALVLGEEERGQSQYQVMCFVTKFQKGDFITADAMAKLRQKNPSTIRTPEEDKGKENYTMTGWVVLDRAAPISRHIAPLCSEAPDSTYARDVDLKAWAELPELLKETQKESWEDILQESEGEFLIESQEEFLKESQVEVPKES
;
A
#
# COMPACT_ATOMS: atom_id res chain seq x y z
N MET A 1 -16.16 5.27 8.37
CA MET A 1 -14.94 4.44 8.24
C MET A 1 -14.72 4.10 6.77
N TYR A 2 -13.52 4.35 6.25
CA TYR A 2 -13.22 4.30 4.82
C TYR A 2 -12.70 2.94 4.36
N GLU A 3 -12.96 2.64 3.09
CA GLU A 3 -12.23 1.60 2.38
C GLU A 3 -10.84 2.16 2.05
N VAL A 4 -9.81 1.51 2.59
CA VAL A 4 -8.41 1.86 2.38
C VAL A 4 -7.68 0.66 1.81
N GLN A 5 -6.73 0.94 0.93
CA GLN A 5 -5.77 -0.05 0.46
C GLN A 5 -4.48 0.16 1.25
N VAL A 6 -3.92 -0.93 1.78
CA VAL A 6 -2.65 -0.92 2.48
C VAL A 6 -1.69 -1.85 1.73
N LEU A 7 -0.60 -1.28 1.23
CA LEU A 7 0.52 -2.03 0.67
C LEU A 7 1.63 -2.08 1.71
N LYS A 8 1.96 -3.28 2.18
CA LYS A 8 3.09 -3.51 3.10
C LYS A 8 4.28 -4.02 2.29
N ALA A 9 5.40 -3.31 2.35
CA ALA A 9 6.65 -3.71 1.74
C ALA A 9 7.67 -4.08 2.83
N LEU A 10 8.42 -5.14 2.57
CA LEU A 10 9.55 -5.59 3.39
C LEU A 10 10.81 -5.38 2.56
N VAL A 11 11.65 -4.44 2.99
CA VAL A 11 12.96 -4.16 2.40
C VAL A 11 13.98 -4.93 3.21
N LEU A 12 14.68 -5.86 2.56
CA LEU A 12 15.72 -6.64 3.20
C LEU A 12 16.99 -5.79 3.32
N GLY A 13 17.67 -5.90 4.45
CA GLY A 13 18.99 -5.29 4.62
C GLY A 13 20.03 -5.94 3.70
N GLU A 14 21.01 -5.17 3.28
CA GLU A 14 22.13 -5.68 2.50
C GLU A 14 23.14 -6.38 3.43
N GLU A 15 23.12 -7.71 3.43
CA GLU A 15 24.02 -8.54 4.24
C GLU A 15 25.51 -8.23 3.95
N GLU A 16 25.85 -7.97 2.68
CA GLU A 16 27.20 -7.59 2.22
C GLU A 16 27.72 -6.28 2.83
N ARG A 17 26.82 -5.43 3.31
CA ARG A 17 27.15 -4.18 4.02
C ARG A 17 27.00 -4.30 5.53
N GLY A 18 26.75 -5.51 6.05
CA GLY A 18 26.53 -5.78 7.47
C GLY A 18 25.14 -5.35 7.98
N GLN A 19 24.18 -5.10 7.08
CA GLN A 19 22.80 -4.79 7.44
C GLN A 19 21.98 -6.08 7.46
N SER A 20 21.82 -6.70 8.63
CA SER A 20 21.03 -7.92 8.79
C SER A 20 19.55 -7.68 9.11
N GLN A 21 19.15 -6.43 9.32
CA GLN A 21 17.79 -6.08 9.70
C GLN A 21 16.95 -5.72 8.47
N TYR A 22 15.70 -6.20 8.45
CA TYR A 22 14.72 -5.79 7.45
C TYR A 22 14.01 -4.51 7.91
N GLN A 23 13.63 -3.66 6.95
CA GLN A 23 12.79 -2.50 7.17
C GLN A 23 11.40 -2.77 6.61
N VAL A 24 10.37 -2.45 7.40
CA VAL A 24 8.98 -2.52 6.95
C VAL A 24 8.53 -1.12 6.56
N MET A 25 7.82 -1.02 5.44
CA MET A 25 7.16 0.20 5.00
C MET A 25 5.69 -0.09 4.72
N CYS A 26 4.82 0.84 5.07
CA CYS A 26 3.40 0.78 4.76
C CYS A 26 3.04 1.95 3.85
N PHE A 27 2.24 1.67 2.82
CA PHE A 27 1.67 2.69 1.94
C PHE A 27 0.16 2.58 2.02
N VAL A 28 -0.49 3.65 2.49
CA VAL A 28 -1.93 3.72 2.69
C VAL A 28 -2.53 4.64 1.65
N THR A 29 -3.45 4.11 0.85
CA THR A 29 -4.14 4.87 -0.19
C THR A 29 -5.65 4.73 -0.05
N LYS A 30 -6.38 5.69 -0.62
CA LYS A 30 -7.84 5.57 -0.75
C LYS A 30 -8.15 4.45 -1.73
N PHE A 31 -9.02 3.53 -1.30
CA PHE A 31 -9.43 2.42 -2.13
C PHE A 31 -10.29 2.87 -3.32
N GLN A 32 -9.93 2.44 -4.51
CA GLN A 32 -10.69 2.68 -5.74
C GLN A 32 -11.55 1.45 -6.05
N LYS A 33 -12.87 1.65 -6.10
CA LYS A 33 -13.84 0.53 -6.29
C LYS A 33 -13.68 -0.22 -7.62
N GLY A 34 -12.98 0.35 -8.59
CA GLY A 34 -12.72 -0.27 -9.89
C GLY A 34 -11.64 -1.34 -9.87
N ASP A 35 -10.80 -1.39 -8.83
CA ASP A 35 -9.52 -2.12 -8.87
C ASP A 35 -9.53 -3.40 -8.03
N PHE A 36 -10.68 -3.77 -7.44
CA PHE A 36 -10.78 -4.92 -6.56
C PHE A 36 -11.74 -5.99 -7.06
N ILE A 37 -11.21 -7.21 -7.17
CA ILE A 37 -12.00 -8.40 -7.39
C ILE A 37 -12.17 -9.11 -6.04
N THR A 38 -13.42 -9.19 -5.57
CA THR A 38 -13.72 -9.88 -4.31
C THR A 38 -13.32 -11.35 -4.36
N ALA A 39 -12.91 -11.91 -3.22
CA ALA A 39 -12.56 -13.33 -3.11
C ALA A 39 -13.72 -14.23 -3.54
N ASP A 40 -14.97 -13.85 -3.26
CA ASP A 40 -16.17 -14.57 -3.71
C ASP A 40 -16.34 -14.53 -5.22
N ALA A 41 -16.07 -13.38 -5.86
CA ALA A 41 -16.06 -13.30 -7.33
C ALA A 41 -14.96 -14.21 -7.90
N MET A 42 -13.75 -14.18 -7.34
CA MET A 42 -12.66 -15.09 -7.76
C MET A 42 -13.00 -16.57 -7.54
N ALA A 43 -13.63 -16.93 -6.43
CA ALA A 43 -14.04 -18.29 -6.12
C ALA A 43 -15.13 -18.78 -7.08
N LYS A 44 -16.13 -17.93 -7.40
CA LYS A 44 -17.17 -18.24 -8.39
C LYS A 44 -16.59 -18.41 -9.80
N LEU A 45 -15.60 -17.60 -10.18
CA LEU A 45 -14.89 -17.74 -11.44
C LEU A 45 -14.16 -19.10 -11.52
N ARG A 46 -13.48 -19.51 -10.45
CA ARG A 46 -12.72 -20.77 -10.38
C ARG A 46 -13.60 -22.01 -10.19
N GLN A 47 -14.79 -21.88 -9.60
CA GLN A 47 -15.73 -23.01 -9.49
C GLN A 47 -16.17 -23.52 -10.86
N LYS A 48 -16.39 -22.60 -11.82
CA LYS A 48 -16.89 -22.98 -13.14
C LYS A 48 -15.81 -23.63 -14.00
N ASN A 49 -14.55 -23.17 -13.88
CA ASN A 49 -13.38 -23.76 -14.52
C ASN A 49 -12.13 -23.54 -13.65
N PRO A 50 -11.71 -24.54 -12.86
CA PRO A 50 -10.62 -24.36 -11.89
C PRO A 50 -9.24 -24.16 -12.54
N SER A 51 -9.07 -24.57 -13.80
CA SER A 51 -7.81 -24.45 -14.56
C SER A 51 -7.78 -23.26 -15.53
N THR A 52 -8.84 -22.44 -15.62
CA THR A 52 -8.84 -21.30 -16.57
C THR A 52 -7.97 -20.16 -16.05
N ILE A 53 -6.87 -19.90 -16.75
CA ILE A 53 -6.10 -18.67 -16.63
C ILE A 53 -6.79 -17.62 -17.49
N ARG A 54 -7.17 -16.49 -16.88
CA ARG A 54 -7.71 -15.33 -17.61
C ARG A 54 -6.63 -14.29 -17.75
N THR A 55 -6.34 -13.91 -18.98
CA THR A 55 -5.54 -12.72 -19.29
C THR A 55 -6.44 -11.49 -19.18
N PRO A 56 -5.95 -10.38 -18.60
CA PRO A 56 -6.68 -9.11 -18.62
C PRO A 56 -7.09 -8.76 -20.06
N GLU A 57 -8.34 -8.34 -20.27
CA GLU A 57 -8.78 -7.85 -21.57
C GLU A 57 -8.03 -6.57 -22.00
N GLU A 58 -7.57 -5.77 -21.02
CA GLU A 58 -6.87 -4.51 -21.23
C GLU A 58 -5.59 -4.49 -20.36
N ASP A 59 -4.46 -4.17 -21.00
CA ASP A 59 -3.21 -3.90 -20.30
C ASP A 59 -3.18 -2.41 -19.92
N LYS A 60 -3.53 -2.12 -18.67
CA LYS A 60 -3.52 -0.75 -18.12
C LYS A 60 -2.11 -0.25 -17.80
N GLY A 61 -1.07 -1.06 -18.01
CA GLY A 61 0.31 -0.71 -17.71
C GLY A 61 0.57 -0.58 -16.21
N LYS A 62 1.59 0.21 -15.86
CA LYS A 62 2.00 0.45 -14.47
C LYS A 62 1.47 1.79 -13.99
N GLU A 63 0.97 1.81 -12.75
CA GLU A 63 0.62 3.04 -12.07
C GLU A 63 1.74 3.44 -11.11
N ASN A 64 2.23 4.67 -11.29
CA ASN A 64 3.25 5.24 -10.41
C ASN A 64 2.58 6.09 -9.35
N TYR A 65 2.90 5.81 -8.10
CA TYR A 65 2.38 6.54 -6.96
C TYR A 65 3.49 7.24 -6.22
N THR A 66 3.39 8.56 -6.09
CA THR A 66 4.30 9.37 -5.26
C THR A 66 3.67 9.55 -3.88
N MET A 67 4.40 9.12 -2.85
CA MET A 67 3.97 9.14 -1.45
C MET A 67 4.69 10.29 -0.75
N THR A 68 4.00 11.41 -0.59
CA THR A 68 4.59 12.67 -0.08
C THR A 68 4.25 12.94 1.39
N GLY A 69 3.23 12.28 1.94
CA GLY A 69 2.81 12.46 3.33
C GLY A 69 3.05 11.21 4.18
N TRP A 70 3.04 11.40 5.50
CA TRP A 70 3.10 10.31 6.48
C TRP A 70 1.78 10.17 7.25
N VAL A 71 1.54 8.98 7.81
CA VAL A 71 0.37 8.70 8.64
C VAL A 71 0.82 8.27 10.02
N VAL A 72 0.42 9.02 11.04
CA VAL A 72 0.62 8.63 12.44
C VAL A 72 -0.39 7.54 12.81
N LEU A 73 0.09 6.33 13.12
CA LEU A 73 -0.77 5.16 13.35
C LEU A 73 -1.82 5.38 14.45
N ASP A 74 -1.44 6.03 15.55
CA ASP A 74 -2.33 6.32 16.68
C ASP A 74 -3.49 7.24 16.30
N ARG A 75 -3.32 8.04 15.23
CA ARG A 75 -4.33 8.98 14.72
C ARG A 75 -5.04 8.47 13.47
N ALA A 76 -4.72 7.25 13.01
CA ALA A 76 -5.30 6.68 11.78
C ALA A 76 -6.70 6.08 11.97
N ALA A 77 -7.19 5.96 13.21
CA ALA A 77 -8.49 5.35 13.52
C ALA A 77 -9.70 5.98 12.80
N PRO A 78 -9.80 7.32 12.63
CA PRO A 78 -10.90 7.93 11.89
C PRO A 78 -10.91 7.55 10.39
N ILE A 79 -9.73 7.28 9.81
CA ILE A 79 -9.60 6.80 8.44
C ILE A 79 -10.04 5.33 8.40
N SER A 80 -9.34 4.46 9.12
CA SER A 80 -9.67 3.05 9.27
C SER A 80 -8.98 2.46 10.50
N ARG A 81 -9.76 1.79 11.36
CA ARG A 81 -9.25 1.03 12.53
C ARG A 81 -8.27 -0.09 12.17
N HIS A 82 -8.17 -0.48 10.91
CA HIS A 82 -7.30 -1.57 10.45
C HIS A 82 -5.88 -1.11 10.11
N ILE A 83 -5.65 0.20 9.93
CA ILE A 83 -4.32 0.73 9.58
C ILE A 83 -3.32 0.44 10.70
N ALA A 84 -3.65 0.80 11.94
CA ALA A 84 -2.77 0.62 13.10
C ALA A 84 -2.30 -0.84 13.30
N PRO A 85 -3.18 -1.87 13.34
CA PRO A 85 -2.72 -3.24 13.50
C PRO A 85 -1.93 -3.77 12.28
N LEU A 86 -2.31 -3.39 11.04
CA LEU A 86 -1.62 -3.86 9.83
C LEU A 86 -0.22 -3.27 9.66
N CYS A 87 -0.02 -2.04 10.12
CA CYS A 87 1.22 -1.28 9.98
C CYS A 87 2.00 -1.13 11.29
N SER A 88 1.70 -1.94 12.30
CA SER A 88 2.34 -1.88 13.62
C SER A 88 3.87 -2.05 13.61
N GLU A 89 4.42 -2.72 12.60
CA GLU A 89 5.87 -2.87 12.37
C GLU A 89 6.51 -1.67 11.64
N ALA A 90 5.70 -0.71 11.18
CA ALA A 90 6.12 0.46 10.40
C ALA A 90 5.60 1.79 11.03
N PRO A 91 5.81 2.05 12.34
CA PRO A 91 5.28 3.24 13.00
C PRO A 91 5.79 4.55 12.39
N ASP A 92 7.06 4.59 12.01
CA ASP A 92 7.74 5.76 11.45
C ASP A 92 7.88 5.68 9.91
N SER A 93 7.33 4.64 9.29
CA SER A 93 7.47 4.33 7.86
C SER A 93 6.12 3.98 7.22
N THR A 94 5.07 4.67 7.66
CA THR A 94 3.73 4.61 7.06
C THR A 94 3.45 5.88 6.28
N TYR A 95 3.26 5.73 4.97
CA TYR A 95 3.14 6.83 4.01
C TYR A 95 1.76 6.85 3.33
N ALA A 96 1.36 8.03 2.87
CA ALA A 96 0.15 8.25 2.09
C ALA A 96 0.36 9.32 1.02
N ARG A 97 -0.55 9.39 0.04
CA ARG A 97 -0.56 10.45 -0.97
C ARG A 97 -1.27 11.68 -0.44
N ASP A 98 -0.79 12.87 -0.79
CA ASP A 98 -1.47 14.12 -0.41
C ASP A 98 -2.93 14.18 -0.89
N VAL A 99 -3.22 13.64 -2.07
CA VAL A 99 -4.59 13.60 -2.61
C VAL A 99 -5.52 12.75 -1.73
N ASP A 100 -4.99 11.69 -1.12
CA ASP A 100 -5.76 10.83 -0.22
C ASP A 100 -5.92 11.48 1.15
N LEU A 101 -4.85 12.10 1.68
CA LEU A 101 -4.88 12.86 2.92
C LEU A 101 -5.91 13.99 2.86
N LYS A 102 -5.92 14.76 1.76
CA LYS A 102 -6.90 15.84 1.52
C LYS A 102 -8.33 15.27 1.42
N ALA A 103 -8.51 14.19 0.67
CA ALA A 103 -9.81 13.53 0.55
C ALA A 103 -10.35 13.00 1.89
N TRP A 104 -9.48 12.61 2.82
CA TRP A 104 -9.87 12.26 4.17
C TRP A 104 -10.07 13.50 5.06
N ALA A 105 -9.27 14.56 4.92
CA ALA A 105 -9.38 15.77 5.73
C ALA A 105 -10.67 16.57 5.50
N GLU A 106 -11.24 16.52 4.29
CA GLU A 106 -12.50 17.22 3.95
C GLU A 106 -13.76 16.64 4.64
N LEU A 107 -13.60 15.65 5.53
CA LEU A 107 -14.70 14.88 6.08
C LEU A 107 -15.27 15.46 7.38
N PRO A 108 -16.60 15.55 7.51
CA PRO A 108 -17.26 16.09 8.70
C PRO A 108 -16.96 15.35 10.01
N GLU A 109 -16.60 14.06 9.98
CA GLU A 109 -16.27 13.27 11.17
C GLU A 109 -14.85 13.52 11.69
N LEU A 110 -13.91 13.90 10.82
CA LEU A 110 -12.56 14.35 11.21
C LEU A 110 -12.53 15.81 11.68
N LEU A 111 -13.56 16.58 11.34
CA LEU A 111 -13.73 17.98 11.74
C LEU A 111 -14.48 18.14 13.06
N LYS A 112 -14.90 17.04 13.71
CA LYS A 112 -15.52 17.05 15.03
C LYS A 112 -14.59 16.37 16.03
N GLU A 113 -14.24 17.11 17.08
CA GLU A 113 -13.37 16.72 18.19
C GLU A 113 -11.86 16.66 17.90
N THR A 114 -11.27 17.77 17.45
CA THR A 114 -10.08 18.42 18.07
C THR A 114 -9.54 19.49 17.14
N GLN A 115 -9.26 20.65 17.72
CA GLN A 115 -8.99 21.90 17.03
C GLN A 115 -7.82 21.81 16.05
N LYS A 116 -8.05 22.29 14.81
CA LYS A 116 -7.37 23.40 14.09
C LYS A 116 -5.86 23.69 14.25
N GLU A 117 -5.12 23.03 15.14
CA GLU A 117 -3.69 23.24 15.42
C GLU A 117 -2.82 22.02 15.08
N SER A 118 -3.34 21.00 14.38
CA SER A 118 -2.59 19.75 14.12
C SER A 118 -2.32 19.45 12.64
N TRP A 119 -2.85 20.24 11.70
CA TRP A 119 -2.71 19.92 10.28
C TRP A 119 -1.36 20.35 9.68
N GLU A 120 -0.70 21.35 10.29
CA GLU A 120 0.66 21.76 9.92
C GLU A 120 1.72 20.76 10.46
N ASP A 121 1.43 20.06 11.56
CA ASP A 121 2.34 19.04 12.13
C ASP A 121 2.23 17.66 11.44
N ILE A 122 1.19 17.42 10.64
CA ILE A 122 1.00 16.15 9.89
C ILE A 122 1.68 16.22 8.52
N LEU A 123 1.94 17.42 8.01
CA LEU A 123 2.52 17.64 6.68
C LEU A 123 3.86 18.36 6.82
N GLN A 124 4.93 17.61 7.07
CA GLN A 124 6.26 18.12 6.75
C GLN A 124 6.53 17.78 5.28
N GLU A 125 6.43 18.78 4.41
CA GLU A 125 6.93 18.68 3.04
C GLU A 125 8.42 18.34 3.09
N SER A 126 8.76 17.09 2.78
CA SER A 126 10.09 16.74 2.32
C SER A 126 10.03 16.57 0.81
N GLU A 127 10.80 17.39 0.09
CA GLU A 127 11.15 17.15 -1.31
C GLU A 127 11.94 15.84 -1.40
N GLY A 128 11.22 14.73 -1.46
CA GLY A 128 11.75 13.39 -1.60
C GLY A 128 11.15 12.74 -2.84
N GLU A 129 11.70 13.07 -4.01
CA GLU A 129 11.51 12.23 -5.20
C GLU A 129 12.20 10.89 -4.95
N PHE A 130 11.47 9.93 -4.37
CA PHE A 130 11.91 8.54 -4.34
C PHE A 130 11.30 7.83 -5.55
N LEU A 131 12.11 7.70 -6.60
CA LEU A 131 11.81 6.81 -7.72
C LEU A 131 11.80 5.38 -7.21
N ILE A 132 10.62 4.79 -7.04
CA ILE A 132 10.48 3.34 -6.89
C ILE A 132 10.69 2.73 -8.28
N GLU A 133 11.94 2.65 -8.71
CA GLU A 133 12.35 1.96 -9.94
C GLU A 133 12.63 0.45 -9.69
N SER A 134 12.36 -0.07 -8.50
CA SER A 134 12.79 -1.42 -8.10
C SER A 134 11.76 -2.55 -8.28
N GLN A 135 10.53 -2.29 -8.76
CA GLN A 135 9.58 -3.38 -9.05
C GLN A 135 9.87 -4.13 -10.36
N GLU A 136 10.76 -3.64 -11.23
CA GLU A 136 11.14 -4.37 -12.45
C GLU A 136 12.14 -5.51 -12.23
N GLU A 137 12.92 -5.49 -11.15
CA GLU A 137 13.87 -6.58 -10.86
C GLU A 137 13.21 -7.73 -10.10
N PHE A 138 12.29 -7.45 -9.17
CA PHE A 138 11.70 -8.50 -8.33
C PHE A 138 10.75 -9.46 -9.10
N LEU A 139 10.15 -9.01 -10.21
CA LEU A 139 9.35 -9.87 -11.09
C LEU A 139 10.20 -10.70 -12.07
N LYS A 140 11.50 -10.39 -12.25
CA LYS A 140 12.39 -11.20 -13.10
C LYS A 140 13.02 -12.38 -12.36
N GLU A 141 13.22 -12.30 -11.04
CA GLU A 141 13.82 -13.41 -10.27
C GLU A 141 12.84 -14.49 -9.80
N SER A 142 11.53 -14.28 -9.94
CA SER A 142 10.52 -15.27 -9.52
C SER A 142 10.15 -16.30 -10.60
N GLN A 143 10.79 -16.27 -11.78
CA GLN A 143 10.76 -17.40 -12.72
C GLN A 143 11.87 -18.42 -12.39
N VAL A 144 11.73 -19.11 -11.26
CA VAL A 144 12.47 -20.35 -11.02
C VAL A 144 11.83 -21.44 -11.89
N GLU A 145 12.61 -21.93 -12.86
CA GLU A 145 12.31 -23.12 -13.65
C GLU A 145 11.98 -24.30 -12.74
N VAL A 146 10.78 -24.88 -12.92
CA VAL A 146 10.45 -26.19 -12.36
C VAL A 146 11.21 -27.24 -13.18
N PRO A 147 12.10 -28.04 -12.57
CA PRO A 147 12.77 -29.13 -13.29
C PRO A 147 11.73 -30.18 -13.70
N LYS A 148 11.74 -30.60 -14.96
CA LYS A 148 11.05 -31.82 -15.39
C LYS A 148 11.84 -33.02 -14.86
N GLU A 149 11.26 -33.75 -13.92
CA GLU A 149 11.78 -35.05 -13.53
C GLU A 149 11.22 -36.12 -14.48
N SER A 150 12.15 -36.91 -15.02
CA SER A 150 12.00 -37.97 -16.02
C SER A 150 11.64 -39.32 -15.40
#